data_AF-A0A7C8L0I2-F1
#
_entry.id   AF-A0A7C8L0I2-F1
#
_cell.length_a   1.000
_cell.length_b   1.000
_cell.length_c   1.000
_cell.angle_alpha   90.00
_cell.angle_beta   90.00
_cell.angle_gamma   90.00
#
_symmetry.space_group_name_H-M   'P 1'
#
loop_
_entity.id
_entity.type
_entity.pdbx_description
1 polymer ?
#
loop_
_entity_poly.entity_id
_entity_poly.type
_entity_poly.pdbx_seq_one_letter_code
_entity_poly.pdbx_strand_id
1 'polypeptide(L)'
;MNKFLILLIGTYFLAFVFNFMPALKHPDLDMGILNVLVTVLFMFLLLMYTKKGNRFLKLFSVFGVISSVIVFIIATFEHTMIGNGIFDISATMQYPFYLIFITPLFGGNILFDLSYSFYSLLMSLFYGVVFVLTAYSKKEHAKSVASFS
;
A
#
# COMPACT_ATOMS: atom_id res chain seq x y z
N MET A 1 16.12 17.18 3.09
CA MET A 1 15.18 16.15 2.59
C MET A 1 14.70 16.56 1.20
N ASN A 2 14.66 15.67 0.21
CA ASN A 2 14.27 16.02 -1.16
C ASN A 2 12.81 16.52 -1.18
N LYS A 3 12.51 17.68 -1.80
CA LYS A 3 11.16 18.27 -1.86
C LYS A 3 10.09 17.27 -2.28
N PHE A 4 10.44 16.39 -3.22
CA PHE A 4 9.54 15.36 -3.72
C PHE A 4 9.25 14.25 -2.69
N LEU A 5 10.20 13.93 -1.80
CA LEU A 5 9.97 12.98 -0.70
C LEU A 5 9.05 13.59 0.37
N ILE A 6 9.22 14.88 0.66
CA ILE A 6 8.32 15.61 1.58
C ILE A 6 6.88 15.56 1.03
N LEU A 7 6.71 15.82 -0.27
CA LEU A 7 5.41 15.74 -0.93
C LEU A 7 4.80 14.33 -0.88
N LEU A 8 5.61 13.29 -1.12
CA LEU A 8 5.15 11.90 -1.02
C LEU A 8 4.69 11.54 0.40
N ILE A 9 5.47 11.94 1.41
CA ILE A 9 5.12 11.71 2.82
C ILE A 9 3.84 12.48 3.20
N GLY A 10 3.74 13.73 2.77
CA GLY A 10 2.54 14.55 3.01
C GLY A 10 1.28 13.95 2.40
N THR A 11 1.37 13.46 1.15
CA THR A 11 0.24 12.81 0.47
C THR A 11 -0.10 11.44 1.03
N TYR A 12 0.89 10.69 1.53
CA TYR A 12 0.65 9.47 2.31
C TYR A 12 -0.19 9.76 3.56
N PHE A 13 0.20 10.74 4.39
CA PHE A 13 -0.55 11.08 5.60
C PHE A 13 -1.94 11.63 5.29
N LEU A 14 -2.05 12.46 4.25
CA LEU A 14 -3.33 12.96 3.80
C LEU A 14 -4.26 11.81 3.40
N ALA A 15 -3.78 10.88 2.57
CA ALA A 15 -4.57 9.74 2.14
C ALA A 15 -4.93 8.81 3.31
N PHE A 16 -3.99 8.58 4.24
CA PHE A 16 -4.25 7.83 5.47
C PHE A 16 -5.42 8.46 6.26
N VAL A 17 -5.38 9.77 6.54
CA VAL A 17 -6.41 10.44 7.35
C VAL A 17 -7.79 10.34 6.70
N PHE A 18 -7.90 10.67 5.41
CA PHE A 18 -9.18 10.66 4.71
C PHE A 18 -9.76 9.26 4.55
N ASN A 19 -8.90 8.26 4.36
CA ASN A 19 -9.32 6.87 4.18
C ASN A 19 -9.41 6.08 5.49
N PHE A 20 -8.98 6.64 6.62
CA PHE A 20 -8.94 5.92 7.90
C PHE A 20 -10.31 5.38 8.30
N MET A 21 -11.32 6.27 8.34
CA MET A 21 -12.65 5.88 8.79
C MET A 21 -13.36 4.93 7.81
N PRO A 22 -13.34 5.18 6.49
CA PRO A 22 -13.90 4.23 5.54
C PRO A 22 -13.18 2.87 5.56
N ALA A 23 -11.86 2.82 5.68
CA ALA A 23 -11.11 1.57 5.71
C ALA A 23 -11.47 0.68 6.91
N LEU A 24 -11.89 1.26 8.04
CA LEU A 24 -12.29 0.51 9.23
C LEU A 24 -13.76 0.06 9.21
N LYS A 25 -14.61 0.80 8.50
CA LYS A 25 -16.06 0.60 8.53
C LYS A 25 -16.64 0.03 7.25
N HIS A 26 -15.85 -0.17 6.20
CA HIS A 26 -16.35 -0.70 4.94
C HIS A 26 -16.92 -2.13 5.12
N PRO A 27 -18.10 -2.44 4.55
CA PRO A 27 -18.87 -1.64 3.59
C PRO A 27 -19.87 -0.63 4.19
N ASP A 28 -19.96 -0.53 5.51
CA ASP A 28 -21.00 0.26 6.20
C ASP A 28 -20.84 1.79 6.09
N LEU A 29 -19.67 2.29 5.65
CA LEU A 29 -19.43 3.73 5.47
C LEU A 29 -19.15 4.05 4.00
N ASP A 30 -19.98 4.93 3.44
CA ASP A 30 -19.81 5.45 2.09
C ASP A 30 -18.50 6.23 1.95
N MET A 31 -17.76 5.91 0.89
CA MET A 31 -16.57 6.66 0.49
C MET A 31 -16.97 7.75 -0.52
N GLY A 32 -16.41 8.95 -0.35
CA GLY A 32 -16.66 10.07 -1.26
C GLY A 32 -15.58 10.24 -2.34
N ILE A 33 -15.82 11.17 -3.27
CA ILE A 33 -14.84 11.51 -4.33
C ILE A 33 -13.48 11.96 -3.77
N LEU A 34 -13.47 12.60 -2.58
CA LEU A 34 -12.23 13.02 -1.93
C LEU A 34 -11.33 11.84 -1.57
N ASN A 35 -11.90 10.70 -1.13
CA ASN A 35 -11.15 9.48 -0.83
C ASN A 35 -10.41 8.95 -2.07
N VAL A 36 -11.08 8.96 -3.22
CA VAL A 36 -10.47 8.57 -4.50
C VAL A 36 -9.35 9.54 -4.86
N LEU A 37 -9.60 10.85 -4.78
CA LEU A 37 -8.63 11.87 -5.18
C LEU A 37 -7.33 11.80 -4.39
N VAL A 38 -7.41 11.71 -3.05
CA VAL A 38 -6.20 11.59 -2.21
C VAL A 38 -5.45 10.28 -2.46
N THR A 39 -6.17 9.19 -2.71
CA THR A 39 -5.60 7.89 -3.03
C THR A 39 -4.85 7.93 -4.37
N VAL A 40 -5.50 8.42 -5.42
CA VAL A 40 -4.92 8.54 -6.76
C VAL A 40 -3.71 9.46 -6.75
N LEU A 41 -3.79 10.58 -6.03
CA LEU A 41 -2.65 11.49 -5.87
C LEU A 41 -1.46 10.80 -5.21
N PHE A 42 -1.69 10.07 -4.10
CA PHE A 42 -0.63 9.32 -3.42
C PHE A 42 -0.04 8.23 -4.34
N MET A 43 -0.88 7.42 -4.99
CA MET A 43 -0.43 6.38 -5.92
C MET A 43 0.41 6.95 -7.07
N PHE A 44 -0.06 8.04 -7.67
CA PHE A 44 0.65 8.72 -8.75
C PHE A 44 2.02 9.22 -8.31
N LEU A 45 2.12 9.88 -7.17
CA LEU A 45 3.39 10.36 -6.64
C LEU A 45 4.34 9.22 -6.27
N LEU A 46 3.79 8.13 -5.73
CA LEU A 46 4.56 6.93 -5.40
C LEU A 46 5.18 6.31 -6.66
N LEU A 47 4.39 6.16 -7.73
CA LEU A 47 4.86 5.69 -9.03
C LEU A 47 5.90 6.63 -9.62
N MET A 48 5.69 7.94 -9.57
CA MET A 48 6.67 8.91 -10.05
C MET A 48 7.99 8.87 -9.24
N TYR A 49 7.93 8.51 -7.95
CA TYR A 49 9.12 8.38 -7.10
C TYR A 49 10.00 7.17 -7.46
N THR A 50 9.44 6.13 -8.09
CA THR A 50 10.18 4.92 -8.50
C THR A 50 11.40 5.23 -9.36
N LYS A 51 11.32 6.26 -10.22
CA LYS A 51 12.41 6.73 -11.09
C LYS A 51 13.69 7.08 -10.33
N LYS A 52 13.60 7.41 -9.04
CA LYS A 52 14.77 7.72 -8.21
C LYS A 52 15.54 6.49 -7.74
N GLY A 53 15.00 5.28 -7.90
CA GLY A 53 15.68 4.03 -7.53
C GLY A 53 16.08 3.95 -6.05
N ASN A 54 15.37 4.66 -5.16
CA ASN A 54 15.76 4.81 -3.76
C ASN A 54 15.62 3.48 -2.99
N ARG A 55 16.65 3.12 -2.19
CA ARG A 55 16.63 1.93 -1.31
C ARG A 55 15.45 1.95 -0.34
N PHE A 56 15.08 3.11 0.21
CA PHE A 56 13.93 3.23 1.12
C PHE A 56 12.61 2.89 0.42
N LEU A 57 12.41 3.34 -0.82
CA LEU A 57 11.21 3.01 -1.59
C LEU A 57 11.17 1.51 -1.94
N LYS A 58 12.32 0.92 -2.27
CA LYS A 58 12.41 -0.53 -2.50
C LYS A 58 12.02 -1.31 -1.25
N LEU A 59 12.49 -0.91 -0.08
CA LEU A 59 12.16 -1.56 1.18
C LEU A 59 10.68 -1.36 1.54
N PHE A 60 10.18 -0.13 1.40
CA PHE A 60 8.77 0.22 1.61
C PHE A 60 7.83 -0.62 0.74
N SER A 61 8.15 -0.78 -0.55
CA SER A 61 7.34 -1.62 -1.47
C SER A 61 7.40 -3.11 -1.14
N VAL A 62 8.56 -3.65 -0.73
CA VAL A 62 8.65 -5.04 -0.24
C VAL A 62 7.76 -5.24 0.99
N PHE A 63 7.84 -4.33 1.97
CA PHE A 63 6.97 -4.40 3.13
C PHE A 63 5.50 -4.25 2.76
N GLY A 64 5.17 -3.38 1.81
CA GLY A 64 3.81 -3.25 1.28
C GLY A 64 3.28 -4.54 0.68
N VAL A 65 4.06 -5.24 -0.15
CA VAL A 65 3.71 -6.55 -0.71
C VAL A 65 3.46 -7.57 0.40
N ILE A 66 4.45 -7.79 1.28
CA ILE A 66 4.38 -8.81 2.33
C ILE A 66 3.20 -8.54 3.27
N SER A 67 3.06 -7.29 3.72
CA SER A 67 1.97 -6.87 4.61
C SER A 67 0.61 -7.11 4.00
N SER A 68 0.44 -6.75 2.72
CA SER A 68 -0.82 -6.92 2.00
C SER A 68 -1.19 -8.39 1.80
N VAL A 69 -0.21 -9.25 1.50
CA VAL A 69 -0.42 -10.71 1.41
C VAL A 69 -0.78 -11.30 2.77
N ILE A 70 -0.11 -10.89 3.84
CA ILE A 70 -0.41 -11.34 5.21
C ILE A 70 -1.85 -10.99 5.59
N VAL A 71 -2.27 -9.74 5.34
CA VAL A 71 -3.65 -9.31 5.61
C VAL A 71 -4.64 -10.14 4.80
N PHE A 72 -4.40 -10.38 3.52
CA PHE A 72 -5.28 -11.22 2.70
C PHE A 72 -5.44 -12.63 3.27
N ILE A 73 -4.33 -13.28 3.62
CA ILE A 73 -4.33 -14.65 4.16
C ILE A 73 -5.11 -14.69 5.46
N ILE A 74 -4.77 -13.84 6.44
CA ILE A 74 -5.39 -13.85 7.76
C ILE A 74 -6.90 -13.55 7.63
N ALA A 75 -7.27 -12.52 6.88
CA ALA A 75 -8.67 -12.14 6.64
C ALA A 75 -9.49 -13.25 5.97
N THR A 76 -8.88 -14.00 5.04
CA THR A 76 -9.56 -15.11 4.34
C THR A 76 -9.88 -16.27 5.28
N PHE A 77 -9.00 -16.54 6.25
CA PHE A 77 -9.17 -17.65 7.20
C PHE A 77 -9.89 -17.25 8.50
N GLU A 78 -10.12 -15.96 8.74
CA GLU A 78 -10.72 -15.42 9.97
C GLU A 78 -12.04 -16.12 10.32
N HIS A 79 -12.95 -16.26 9.36
CA HIS A 79 -14.26 -16.89 9.59
C HIS A 79 -14.19 -18.41 9.82
N THR A 80 -13.17 -19.08 9.27
CA THR A 80 -13.02 -20.54 9.39
C THR A 80 -12.33 -20.98 10.68
N MET A 81 -11.64 -20.07 11.35
CA MET A 81 -10.74 -20.37 12.48
C MET A 81 -11.17 -19.70 13.78
N ILE A 82 -12.41 -19.18 13.84
CA ILE A 82 -12.98 -18.51 15.02
C ILE A 82 -12.88 -19.43 16.24
N GLY A 83 -12.30 -18.92 17.33
CA GLY A 83 -12.14 -19.66 18.59
C GLY A 83 -10.81 -20.40 18.75
N ASN A 84 -9.88 -20.27 17.79
CA ASN A 84 -8.50 -20.73 17.94
C ASN A 84 -7.59 -19.58 18.41
N GLY A 85 -7.07 -19.67 19.64
CA GLY A 85 -6.28 -18.58 20.25
C GLY A 85 -5.02 -18.16 19.48
N ILE A 86 -4.43 -19.04 18.65
CA ILE A 86 -3.30 -18.67 17.76
C ILE A 86 -3.79 -17.75 16.62
N PHE A 87 -4.99 -18.01 16.12
CA PHE A 87 -5.61 -17.22 15.06
C PHE A 87 -6.11 -15.86 15.58
N ASP A 88 -6.62 -15.80 16.80
CA ASP A 88 -7.05 -14.53 17.41
C ASP A 88 -5.89 -13.52 17.57
N ILE A 89 -4.71 -14.02 17.95
CA ILE A 89 -3.48 -13.22 18.00
C ILE A 89 -3.10 -12.75 16.59
N SER A 90 -3.15 -13.66 15.62
CA SER A 90 -2.81 -13.38 14.22
C SER A 90 -3.75 -12.33 13.61
N ALA A 91 -5.05 -12.42 13.88
CA ALA A 91 -6.07 -11.45 13.47
C ALA A 91 -5.77 -10.06 14.03
N THR A 92 -5.24 -9.97 15.25
CA THR A 92 -4.83 -8.67 15.82
C THR A 92 -3.58 -8.11 15.14
N MET A 93 -2.61 -8.97 14.80
CA MET A 93 -1.36 -8.57 14.14
C MET A 93 -1.56 -8.03 12.72
N GLN A 94 -2.65 -8.37 12.05
CA GLN A 94 -2.91 -7.89 10.69
C GLN A 94 -3.29 -6.40 10.65
N TYR A 95 -3.89 -5.85 11.71
CA TYR A 95 -4.41 -4.47 11.70
C TYR A 95 -3.33 -3.40 11.52
N PRO A 96 -2.16 -3.46 12.20
CA PRO A 96 -1.07 -2.52 11.92
C PRO A 96 -0.63 -2.54 10.46
N PHE A 97 -0.54 -3.73 9.84
CA PHE A 97 -0.18 -3.88 8.44
C PHE A 97 -1.25 -3.28 7.51
N TYR A 98 -2.52 -3.55 7.82
CA TYR A 98 -3.67 -2.97 7.12
C TYR A 98 -3.67 -1.44 7.17
N LEU A 99 -3.48 -0.88 8.36
CA LEU A 99 -3.44 0.57 8.57
C LEU A 99 -2.28 1.22 7.81
N ILE A 100 -1.08 0.64 7.84
CA ILE A 100 0.09 1.28 7.23
C ILE A 100 0.07 1.17 5.70
N PHE A 101 -0.34 0.03 5.14
CA PHE A 101 -0.15 -0.25 3.71
C PHE A 101 -1.44 -0.29 2.90
N ILE A 102 -2.60 -0.53 3.51
CA ILE A 102 -3.86 -0.65 2.77
C ILE A 102 -4.72 0.61 2.96
N THR A 103 -4.83 1.12 4.19
CA THR A 103 -5.64 2.31 4.48
C THR A 103 -5.32 3.53 3.62
N PRO A 104 -4.06 3.95 3.40
CA PRO A 104 -3.75 5.11 2.54
C PRO A 104 -4.22 4.93 1.10
N LEU A 105 -4.42 3.68 0.66
CA LEU A 105 -4.86 3.35 -0.68
C LEU A 105 -6.36 3.03 -0.75
N PHE A 106 -7.07 3.00 0.37
CA PHE A 106 -8.41 2.41 0.44
C PHE A 106 -9.49 3.16 -0.35
N GLY A 107 -9.31 4.46 -0.62
CA GLY A 107 -10.27 5.21 -1.44
C GLY A 107 -10.40 4.70 -2.87
N GLY A 108 -9.40 3.94 -3.38
CA GLY A 108 -9.49 3.25 -4.66
C GLY A 108 -10.52 2.12 -4.67
N ASN A 109 -10.95 1.64 -3.50
CA ASN A 109 -11.94 0.56 -3.38
C ASN A 109 -13.34 0.97 -3.87
N ILE A 110 -13.63 2.28 -3.99
CA ILE A 110 -14.85 2.77 -4.68
C ILE A 110 -14.98 2.17 -6.09
N LEU A 111 -13.87 1.94 -6.78
CA LEU A 111 -13.86 1.50 -8.18
C LEU A 111 -14.12 -0.01 -8.32
N PHE A 112 -13.88 -0.79 -7.27
CA PHE A 112 -13.87 -2.25 -7.33
C PHE A 112 -14.87 -2.89 -6.38
N ASP A 113 -15.31 -2.17 -5.34
CA ASP A 113 -16.23 -2.63 -4.29
C ASP A 113 -15.83 -3.99 -3.70
N LEU A 114 -14.54 -4.14 -3.38
CA LEU A 114 -13.98 -5.39 -2.86
C LEU A 114 -14.03 -5.39 -1.34
N SER A 115 -14.26 -6.57 -0.77
CA SER A 115 -13.97 -6.79 0.66
C SER A 115 -12.51 -6.42 0.97
N TYR A 116 -12.23 -6.02 2.22
CA TYR A 116 -10.90 -5.58 2.63
C TYR A 116 -9.81 -6.65 2.39
N SER A 117 -10.17 -7.94 2.45
CA SER A 117 -9.26 -9.04 2.14
C SER A 117 -8.81 -9.00 0.67
N PHE A 118 -9.75 -9.06 -0.28
CA PHE A 118 -9.43 -8.98 -1.72
C PHE A 118 -8.80 -7.63 -2.11
N TYR A 119 -9.21 -6.53 -1.46
CA TYR A 119 -8.58 -5.24 -1.69
C TYR A 119 -7.11 -5.24 -1.25
N SER A 120 -6.78 -5.88 -0.12
CA SER A 120 -5.38 -6.04 0.30
C SER A 120 -4.57 -6.83 -0.73
N LEU A 121 -5.12 -7.89 -1.32
CA LEU A 121 -4.46 -8.63 -2.40
C LEU A 121 -4.18 -7.73 -3.63
N LEU A 122 -5.13 -6.88 -4.01
CA LEU A 122 -4.92 -5.89 -5.07
C LEU A 122 -3.79 -4.90 -4.72
N MET A 123 -3.71 -4.45 -3.47
CA MET A 123 -2.63 -3.58 -3.01
C MET A 123 -1.26 -4.27 -3.03
N SER A 124 -1.21 -5.59 -2.79
CA SER A 124 0.02 -6.37 -2.99
C SER A 124 0.51 -6.27 -4.45
N LEU A 125 -0.39 -6.39 -5.42
CA LEU A 125 -0.02 -6.23 -6.84
C LEU A 125 0.50 -4.83 -7.13
N PHE A 126 -0.17 -3.80 -6.61
CA PHE A 126 0.26 -2.41 -6.77
C PHE A 126 1.67 -2.18 -6.18
N TYR A 127 1.91 -2.60 -4.95
CA TYR A 127 3.25 -2.50 -4.35
C TYR A 127 4.30 -3.35 -5.09
N GLY A 128 3.89 -4.49 -5.67
CA GLY A 128 4.74 -5.28 -6.55
C GLY A 128 5.20 -4.51 -7.79
N VAL A 129 4.28 -3.78 -8.44
CA VAL A 129 4.61 -2.88 -9.56
C VAL A 129 5.58 -1.80 -9.12
N VAL A 130 5.33 -1.13 -7.98
CA VAL A 130 6.22 -0.11 -7.42
C VAL A 130 7.63 -0.68 -7.15
N PHE A 131 7.71 -1.88 -6.60
CA PHE A 131 8.99 -2.57 -6.35
C PHE A 131 9.76 -2.83 -7.63
N VAL A 132 9.09 -3.42 -8.62
CA VAL A 132 9.69 -3.77 -9.92
C VAL A 132 10.22 -2.52 -10.62
N LEU A 133 9.41 -1.46 -10.73
CA LEU A 133 9.81 -0.19 -11.33
C LEU A 133 11.01 0.45 -10.61
N THR A 134 11.02 0.41 -9.27
CA THR A 134 12.13 0.94 -8.46
C THR A 134 13.42 0.14 -8.69
N ALA A 135 13.32 -1.19 -8.82
CA ALA A 135 14.46 -2.05 -9.07
C ALA A 135 15.06 -1.83 -10.48
N TYR A 136 14.21 -1.65 -11.49
CA TYR A 136 14.65 -1.35 -12.86
C TYR A 136 15.33 0.02 -12.97
N SER A 137 14.76 1.06 -12.38
CA SER A 137 15.32 2.42 -12.43
C SER A 137 16.73 2.50 -11.84
N LYS A 138 16.98 1.74 -10.76
CA LYS A 138 18.33 1.64 -10.17
C LYS A 138 19.34 0.96 -11.10
N LYS A 139 18.90 -0.06 -11.85
CA LYS A 139 19.77 -0.79 -12.79
C LYS A 139 20.17 0.07 -13.98
N GLU A 140 19.27 0.89 -14.51
CA GLU A 140 19.59 1.81 -15.61
C GLU A 140 20.61 2.87 -15.20
N HIS A 141 20.43 3.48 -14.02
CA HIS A 141 21.40 4.42 -13.49
C HIS A 141 22.80 3.80 -13.33
N ALA A 142 22.89 2.56 -12.83
CA ALA A 142 24.16 1.86 -12.69
C ALA A 142 24.84 1.56 -14.04
N LYS A 143 24.05 1.14 -15.04
CA LYS A 143 24.57 0.88 -16.40
C LYS A 143 25.07 2.15 -17.08
N SER A 144 24.33 3.26 -16.97
CA SER A 144 24.73 4.55 -17.54
C SER A 144 26.08 5.03 -17.02
N VAL A 145 26.34 4.92 -15.71
CA VAL A 145 27.63 5.35 -15.14
C VAL A 145 28.78 4.48 -15.63
N ALA A 146 28.58 3.16 -15.76
CA ALA A 146 29.60 2.24 -16.22
C ALA A 146 29.96 2.38 -17.71
N SER A 147 29.08 2.93 -18.56
CA SER A 147 29.38 3.20 -19.97
C SER A 147 30.21 4.47 -20.20
N PHE A 148 30.43 5.29 -19.18
CA PHE A 148 31.22 6.53 -19.24
C PHE A 148 32.54 6.45 -18.44
N SER A 149 32.90 5.27 -17.91
CA SER A 149 34.15 4.97 -17.20
C SER A 149 35.04 4.04 -18.02
#